data_AF-A0A975AGW3-F1
#
_entry.id   AF-A0A975AGW3-F1
#
_cell.length_a   1.000
_cell.length_b   1.000
_cell.length_c   1.000
_cell.angle_alpha   90.00
_cell.angle_beta   90.00
_cell.angle_gamma   90.00
#
_symmetry.space_group_name_H-M   'P 1'
#
loop_
_entity.id
_entity.type
_entity.pdbx_description
1 polymer ?
#
loop_
_entity_poly.entity_id
_entity_poly.type
_entity_poly.pdbx_seq_one_letter_code
_entity_poly.pdbx_strand_id
1 'polypeptide(L)' 'MICILEAMKVFNEIKSPWDGVVTSILVSNQDIVEFDQPLMVIERA' A
#
# COMPACT_ATOMS: atom_id res chain seq x y z
N MET A 1 8.83 4.49 -3.41
CA MET A 1 7.68 3.75 -3.96
C MET A 1 7.46 2.57 -3.04
N ILE A 2 6.26 2.42 -2.46
CA ILE A 2 5.97 1.38 -1.47
C ILE A 2 5.32 0.16 -2.16
N CYS A 3 4.21 0.38 -2.86
CA CYS A 3 3.52 -0.64 -3.65
C CYS A 3 2.90 -0.01 -4.89
N ILE A 4 2.45 -0.86 -5.82
CA ILE A 4 1.69 -0.48 -7.00
C ILE A 4 0.31 -1.11 -6.86
N LEU A 5 -0.74 -0.31 -7.01
CA LEU A 5 -2.13 -0.78 -7.06
C LEU A 5 -2.66 -0.63 -8.47
N GLU A 6 -3.46 -1.58 -8.92
CA GLU A 6 -4.26 -1.45 -10.12
C GLU A 6 -5.69 -1.07 -9.74
N ALA A 7 -6.16 0.06 -10.24
CA ALA A 7 -7.54 0.52 -10.10
C ALA A 7 -8.10 0.87 -11.48
N MET A 8 -9.18 0.22 -11.90
CA MET A 8 -9.87 0.49 -13.17
C MET A 8 -8.92 0.50 -14.40
N LYS A 9 -8.00 -0.47 -14.51
CA LYS A 9 -6.97 -0.56 -15.57
C LYS A 9 -5.90 0.55 -15.53
N VAL A 10 -5.82 1.29 -14.44
CA VAL A 10 -4.79 2.29 -14.19
C VAL A 10 -3.90 1.80 -13.06
N PHE A 11 -2.58 1.87 -13.25
CA PHE A 11 -1.62 1.55 -12.21
C PHE A 11 -1.23 2.82 -11.45
N ASN A 12 -1.42 2.79 -10.14
CA ASN A 12 -1.14 3.88 -9.23
C ASN A 12 0.01 3.48 -8.30
N GLU A 13 1.04 4.33 -8.23
CA GLU A 13 2.11 4.17 -7.24
C GLU A 13 1.67 4.73 -5.89
N ILE A 14 1.71 3.90 -4.86
CA ILE A 14 1.52 4.34 -3.48
C ILE A 14 2.88 4.73 -2.89
N LYS A 15 2.95 5.95 -2.35
CA LYS A 15 4.16 6.53 -1.76
C LYS A 15 3.93 6.81 -0.28
N SER A 16 5.01 6.70 0.49
CA SER A 16 4.94 7.07 1.90
C SER A 16 4.94 8.59 2.02
N PRO A 17 4.05 9.18 2.81
CA PRO A 17 4.13 10.60 3.16
C PRO A 17 5.33 10.94 4.06
N TRP A 18 5.97 9.95 4.70
CA TRP A 18 7.12 10.11 5.59
C TRP A 18 8.07 8.91 5.53
N ASP A 19 9.30 9.11 5.99
CA ASP A 19 10.27 8.02 6.16
C ASP A 19 9.90 7.15 7.37
N GLY A 20 10.13 5.85 7.26
CA GLY A 20 9.76 4.87 8.28
C GLY A 20 10.06 3.43 7.89
N VAL A 21 9.63 2.49 8.73
CA VAL A 21 9.84 1.05 8.57
C VAL A 21 8.48 0.36 8.39
N VAL A 22 8.37 -0.50 7.37
CA VAL A 22 7.17 -1.34 7.18
C VAL A 22 7.15 -2.41 8.27
N THR A 23 6.17 -2.35 9.17
CA THR A 23 6.04 -3.31 10.28
C THR A 23 5.11 -4.46 9.95
N SER A 24 4.17 -4.28 9.04
CA SER A 24 3.23 -5.33 8.62
C SER A 24 2.67 -5.05 7.23
N ILE A 25 2.54 -6.09 6.41
CA ILE A 25 1.84 -6.06 5.12
C ILE A 25 0.50 -6.80 5.33
N LEU A 26 -0.62 -6.12 5.07
CA LEU A 26 -1.97 -6.63 5.36
C LEU A 26 -2.66 -7.24 4.14
N VAL A 27 -2.02 -7.18 2.97
CA VAL A 27 -2.55 -7.66 1.69
C VAL A 27 -1.49 -8.49 0.96
N SER A 28 -1.94 -9.44 0.16
CA SER A 28 -1.09 -10.23 -0.73
C SER A 28 -1.13 -9.69 -2.16
N ASN A 29 -0.21 -10.15 -2.99
CA ASN A 29 -0.23 -9.81 -4.40
C ASN A 29 -1.50 -10.34 -5.06
N GLN A 30 -2.14 -9.52 -5.89
CA GLN A 30 -3.42 -9.79 -6.57
C GLN A 30 -4.66 -9.87 -5.67
N ASP A 31 -4.55 -9.50 -4.38
CA ASP A 31 -5.73 -9.39 -3.53
C ASP A 31 -6.64 -8.26 -4.03
N ILE A 32 -7.95 -8.50 -3.97
CA ILE A 32 -8.96 -7.47 -4.22
C ILE A 32 -9.02 -6.59 -2.97
N VAL A 33 -8.85 -5.29 -3.16
CA VAL A 33 -8.89 -4.29 -2.09
C VAL A 33 -10.03 -3.31 -2.32
N GLU A 34 -10.68 -2.89 -1.22
CA GLU A 34 -11.74 -1.90 -1.25
C GLU A 34 -11.23 -0.48 -0.94
N PHE A 35 -12.07 0.51 -1.21
CA PHE A 35 -11.81 1.88 -0.78
C PHE A 35 -11.71 1.94 0.75
N ASP A 36 -10.77 2.73 1.27
CA ASP A 36 -10.43 2.82 2.70
C ASP A 36 -9.91 1.52 3.38
N GLN A 37 -9.60 0.48 2.61
CA GLN A 37 -8.96 -0.72 3.16
C GLN A 37 -7.46 -0.46 3.47
N PRO A 38 -6.98 -0.78 4.69
CA PRO A 38 -5.57 -0.65 5.02
C PRO A 38 -4.73 -1.72 4.31
N LEU A 39 -3.62 -1.30 3.68
CA LEU A 39 -2.75 -2.18 2.91
C LEU A 39 -1.51 -2.64 3.70
N MET A 40 -0.99 -1.78 4.54
CA MET A 40 0.20 -2.03 5.36
C MET A 40 0.31 -1.04 6.50
N VAL A 41 1.14 -1.38 7.48
CA VAL A 41 1.46 -0.55 8.63
C VAL A 41 2.91 -0.08 8.49
N ILE A 42 3.11 1.23 8.64
CA ILE A 42 4.42 1.86 8.60
C ILE A 42 4.64 2.58 9.93
N GLU A 43 5.69 2.22 10.63
CA GLU A 43 6.16 2.93 11.81
C GLU A 43 7.13 4.03 11.38
N ARG A 44 6.86 5.26 11.82
CA ARG A 44 7.70 6.41 11.51
C ARG A 44 9.04 6.31 12.26
N ALA A 45 10.14 6.62 11.57
CA ALA A 45 11.46 6.73 12.17
C ALA A 45 11.64 8.03 12.97
#